data_AF-A0A951KX01-F1
#
_entry.id   AF-A0A951KX01-F1
#
_cell.length_a   1.000
_cell.length_b   1.000
_cell.length_c   1.000
_cell.angle_alpha   90.00
_cell.angle_beta   90.00
_cell.angle_gamma   90.00
#
_symmetry.space_group_name_H-M   'P 1'
#
loop_
_entity.id
_entity.type
_entity.pdbx_description
1 polymer ?
#
loop_
_entity_poly.entity_id
_entity_poly.type
_entity_poly.pdbx_seq_one_letter_code
_entity_poly.pdbx_strand_id
1 'polypeptide(L)' 'MPDAPRIVAWTDHALAKAQLLGITRIGVEDAVLEGHPSRSKNTGAADWLVVSGRLAIAYNHPADGDELVAVIVTLWRTG' A
#
# COMPACT_ATOMS: atom_id res chain seq x y z
N MET A 1 2.61 20.34 2.57
CA MET A 1 3.00 18.92 2.72
C MET A 1 2.59 18.26 1.42
N PRO A 2 3.35 17.32 0.82
CA PRO A 2 2.81 16.59 -0.33
C PRO A 2 1.48 15.98 0.09
N ASP A 3 0.46 16.17 -0.74
CA ASP A 3 -0.90 15.81 -0.39
C ASP A 3 -1.01 14.31 -0.13
N ALA A 4 -1.69 13.92 0.96
CA ALA A 4 -1.92 12.51 1.24
C ALA A 4 -2.69 11.85 0.08
N PRO A 5 -2.38 10.59 -0.28
CA PRO A 5 -3.11 9.91 -1.31
C PRO A 5 -4.59 9.82 -0.94
N ARG A 6 -5.45 9.86 -1.95
CA ARG A 6 -6.91 9.68 -1.85
C ARG A 6 -7.40 8.51 -2.67
N ILE A 7 -6.57 8.06 -3.61
CA ILE A 7 -6.87 6.99 -4.56
C ILE A 7 -5.81 5.92 -4.37
N VAL A 8 -6.26 4.66 -4.31
CA VAL A 8 -5.38 3.50 -4.22
C VAL A 8 -5.52 2.65 -5.47
N ALA A 9 -4.43 2.58 -6.22
CA ALA A 9 -4.28 1.69 -7.35
C ALA A 9 -3.50 0.43 -6.94
N TRP A 10 -3.63 -0.62 -7.75
CA TRP A 10 -3.04 -1.90 -7.47
C TRP A 10 -2.28 -2.40 -8.69
N THR A 11 -1.13 -3.01 -8.45
CA THR A 11 -0.50 -3.87 -9.46
C THR A 11 -1.21 -5.23 -9.53
N ASP A 12 -1.14 -5.89 -10.68
CA ASP A 12 -1.65 -7.27 -10.84
C ASP A 12 -1.02 -8.23 -9.82
N HIS A 13 0.27 -8.04 -9.51
CA HIS A 13 0.99 -8.80 -8.50
C HIS A 13 0.36 -8.64 -7.10
N ALA A 14 0.04 -7.41 -6.71
CA ALA A 14 -0.60 -7.13 -5.42
C ALA A 14 -2.02 -7.72 -5.36
N LEU A 15 -2.81 -7.62 -6.44
CA LEU A 15 -4.14 -8.22 -6.51
C LEU A 15 -4.09 -9.75 -6.33
N ALA A 16 -3.18 -10.41 -7.06
CA ALA A 16 -2.99 -11.86 -6.93
C ALA A 16 -2.60 -12.26 -5.51
N LYS A 17 -1.71 -11.52 -4.85
CA LYS A 17 -1.35 -11.78 -3.45
C LYS A 17 -2.50 -11.55 -2.48
N ALA A 18 -3.27 -10.49 -2.63
CA ALA A 18 -4.43 -10.24 -1.77
C ALA A 18 -5.44 -11.39 -1.85
N GLN A 19 -5.71 -11.88 -3.07
CA GLN A 19 -6.58 -13.04 -3.29
C GLN A 19 -6.03 -14.30 -2.61
N LEU A 20 -4.75 -14.61 -2.81
CA LEU A 20 -4.10 -15.77 -2.18
C LEU A 20 -4.11 -15.71 -0.66
N LEU A 21 -3.99 -14.52 -0.08
CA LEU A 21 -4.02 -14.32 1.36
C LEU A 21 -5.45 -14.25 1.91
N GLY A 22 -6.47 -14.16 1.08
CA GLY A 22 -7.87 -13.98 1.50
C GLY A 22 -8.13 -12.62 2.15
N ILE A 23 -7.44 -11.58 1.68
CA ILE A 23 -7.53 -10.21 2.21
C ILE A 23 -8.41 -9.36 1.28
N THR A 24 -9.31 -8.58 1.86
CA THR A 24 -10.21 -7.72 1.09
C THR A 24 -9.48 -6.50 0.56
N ARG A 25 -9.84 -6.06 -0.66
CA ARG A 25 -9.26 -4.84 -1.25
C ARG A 25 -9.50 -3.62 -0.36
N ILE A 26 -10.75 -3.42 0.06
CA ILE A 26 -11.17 -2.28 0.90
C ILE A 26 -10.30 -2.17 2.16
N GLY A 27 -10.08 -3.28 2.88
CA GLY A 27 -9.28 -3.23 4.11
C GLY A 27 -7.80 -2.87 3.88
N VAL A 28 -7.25 -3.19 2.71
CA VAL A 28 -5.87 -2.78 2.35
C VAL A 28 -5.83 -1.33 1.90
N GLU A 29 -6.82 -0.89 1.12
CA GLU A 29 -6.95 0.49 0.68
C GLU A 29 -7.09 1.43 1.88
N ASP A 30 -8.00 1.12 2.82
CA ASP A 30 -8.18 1.86 4.06
C ASP A 30 -6.88 1.90 4.88
N ALA A 31 -6.19 0.76 5.02
CA ALA A 31 -4.92 0.70 5.75
C ALA A 31 -3.84 1.60 5.12
N VAL A 32 -3.77 1.69 3.78
CA VAL A 32 -2.81 2.58 3.10
C VAL A 32 -3.18 4.04 3.34
N LEU A 33 -4.45 4.41 3.19
CA LEU A 33 -4.91 5.79 3.34
C LEU A 33 -4.76 6.29 4.79
N GLU A 34 -5.28 5.54 5.75
CA GLU A 34 -5.22 5.88 7.18
C GLU A 34 -3.80 5.78 7.74
N GLY A 35 -3.04 4.78 7.29
CA GLY A 35 -1.66 4.54 7.74
C GLY A 35 -0.62 5.42 7.05
N HIS A 36 -0.99 6.16 6.00
CA HIS A 36 -0.07 6.99 5.22
C HIS A 36 0.78 7.96 6.07
N PRO A 37 0.23 8.67 7.07
CA PRO A 37 1.02 9.57 7.92
C PRO A 37 2.08 8.84 8.77
N SER A 38 1.84 7.56 9.08
CA SER A 38 2.72 6.70 9.88
C SER A 38 3.58 5.75 9.05
N ARG A 39 3.61 5.93 7.71
CA ARG A 39 4.40 5.08 6.82
C ARG A 39 5.90 5.15 7.15
N SER A 40 6.60 4.06 6.88
CA SER A 40 8.06 4.01 6.93
C SER A 40 8.63 3.87 5.52
N LYS A 41 9.89 4.28 5.34
CA LYS A 41 10.62 3.99 4.10
C LYS A 41 10.83 2.49 3.98
N ASN A 42 10.66 1.98 2.78
CA ASN A 42 10.93 0.60 2.43
C ASN A 42 12.22 0.52 1.61
N THR A 43 13.04 -0.52 1.84
CA THR A 43 14.29 -0.74 1.10
C THR A 43 14.09 -1.66 -0.12
N GLY A 44 12.87 -2.16 -0.32
CA GLY A 44 12.52 -3.07 -1.41
C GLY A 44 12.07 -2.37 -2.68
N ALA A 45 11.32 -3.10 -3.52
CA ALA A 45 10.83 -2.64 -4.83
C ALA A 45 9.74 -1.53 -4.77
N ALA A 46 9.43 -1.01 -3.58
CA ALA A 46 8.48 0.06 -3.38
C ALA A 46 9.05 1.05 -2.37
N ASP A 47 8.66 2.32 -2.45
CA ASP A 47 9.24 3.40 -1.64
C ASP A 47 8.77 3.38 -0.17
N TRP A 48 7.51 2.99 0.05
CA TRP A 48 6.85 3.10 1.34
C TRP A 48 6.29 1.78 1.84
N LEU A 49 6.22 1.67 3.16
CA LEU A 49 5.62 0.55 3.89
C LEU A 49 4.64 1.08 4.93
N VAL A 50 3.49 0.43 5.01
CA VAL A 50 2.56 0.54 6.15
C VAL A 50 2.33 -0.85 6.72
N VAL A 51 2.24 -0.93 8.05
CA VAL A 51 1.87 -2.15 8.76
C VAL A 51 0.55 -1.91 9.50
N SER A 52 -0.46 -2.72 9.21
CA SER A 52 -1.75 -2.72 9.89
C SER A 52 -1.99 -4.10 10.50
N GLY A 53 -1.90 -4.19 11.83
CA GLY A 53 -1.94 -5.45 12.55
C GLY A 53 -0.82 -6.40 12.09
N ARG A 54 -1.19 -7.56 11.53
CA ARG A 54 -0.25 -8.54 10.96
C ARG A 54 -0.05 -8.40 9.45
N LEU A 55 -0.48 -7.31 8.84
CA LEU A 55 -0.41 -7.11 7.41
C LEU A 55 0.56 -5.98 7.08
N ALA A 56 1.61 -6.31 6.33
CA ALA A 56 2.52 -5.34 5.75
C ALA A 56 2.15 -5.06 4.29
N ILE A 57 2.11 -3.78 3.92
CA ILE A 57 1.67 -3.28 2.62
C ILE A 57 2.73 -2.33 2.08
N ALA A 58 3.37 -2.72 0.98
CA ALA A 58 4.38 -1.91 0.32
C ALA A 58 3.79 -1.23 -0.92
N TYR A 59 3.99 0.08 -1.03
CA TYR A 59 3.38 0.91 -2.07
C TYR A 59 4.27 2.09 -2.47
N ASN A 60 4.00 2.65 -3.65
CA ASN A 60 4.64 3.85 -4.15
C ASN A 60 3.70 5.04 -4.01
N HIS A 61 4.26 6.19 -3.66
CA HIS A 61 3.54 7.47 -3.60
C HIS A 61 4.55 8.63 -3.56
N PRO A 62 4.35 9.69 -4.36
CA PRO A 62 3.33 9.82 -5.41
C PRO A 62 3.56 8.78 -6.53
N ALA A 63 2.54 8.48 -7.32
CA ALA A 63 2.63 7.45 -8.37
C ALA A 63 2.14 7.98 -9.72
N ASP A 64 2.82 7.60 -10.80
CA ASP A 64 2.52 7.99 -12.19
C ASP A 64 2.38 9.52 -12.42
N GLY A 65 3.07 10.32 -11.59
CA GLY A 65 3.00 11.78 -11.64
C GLY A 65 1.76 12.39 -10.97
N ASP A 66 0.93 11.58 -10.30
CA ASP A 66 -0.23 12.02 -9.53
C ASP A 66 0.05 11.94 -8.03
N GLU A 67 0.02 13.09 -7.36
CA GLU A 67 0.20 13.20 -5.91
C GLU A 67 -0.97 12.60 -5.11
N LEU A 68 -2.13 12.40 -5.71
CA LEU A 68 -3.28 11.83 -5.03
C LEU A 68 -3.34 10.31 -5.11
N VAL A 69 -2.43 9.67 -5.86
CA VAL A 69 -2.43 8.23 -6.09
C VAL A 69 -1.33 7.54 -5.28
N ALA A 70 -1.72 6.45 -4.63
CA ALA A 70 -0.80 5.45 -4.10
C ALA A 70 -0.97 4.14 -4.90
N VAL A 71 0.12 3.53 -5.34
CA VAL A 71 0.08 2.23 -6.05
C VAL A 71 0.62 1.14 -5.14
N ILE A 72 -0.24 0.19 -4.76
CA ILE A 72 0.17 -0.99 -4.00
C ILE A 72 0.98 -1.91 -4.90
N VAL A 73 2.24 -2.12 -4.51
CA VAL A 73 3.19 -2.97 -5.21
C VAL A 73 3.08 -4.40 -4.70
N THR A 74 3.02 -4.62 -3.39
CA THR A 74 2.89 -5.97 -2.81
C THR A 74 2.43 -5.93 -1.35
N LEU A 75 2.00 -7.07 -0.82
CA LEU A 75 1.59 -7.23 0.58
C LEU A 75 1.95 -8.63 1.10
N TRP A 76 2.12 -8.75 2.42
CA TRP A 76 2.42 -10.02 3.08
C TRP A 76 2.01 -9.99 4.56
N ARG A 77 1.82 -11.18 5.15
CA ARG A 77 1.61 -11.29 6.60
C ARG A 77 2.94 -11.17 7.34
N THR A 78 3.00 -10.32 8.36
CA THR A 78 4.11 -10.30 9.31
C THR A 78 3.94 -11.46 10.30
N GLY A 79 5.04 -12.15 10.60
CA GLY A 79 5.08 -13.28 11.54
C GLY A 79 4.78 -12.87 12.98
#